data_AF-A0AAV2I8M7-F1
#
_entry.id   AF-A0AAV2I8M7-F1
#
_cell.length_a   1.000
_cell.length_b   1.000
_cell.length_c   1.000
_cell.angle_alpha   90.00
_cell.angle_beta   90.00
_cell.angle_gamma   90.00
#
_symmetry.space_group_name_H-M   'P 1'
#
loop_
_entity.id
_entity.type
_entity.pdbx_description
1 polymer ?
#
loop_
_entity_poly.entity_id
_entity_poly.type
_entity_poly.pdbx_seq_one_letter_code
_entity_poly.pdbx_strand_id
1 'polypeptide(L)'
;PGWEIAIKVVFYVIAIVMDLVGNVIVILIIALNRKMRSTTNVLIINLAVSDLMVGTFCMWIHLGNQTSPNWPFGWFMCKFSTF
;
A
#
# COMPACT_ATOMS: atom_id res chain seq x y z
N PRO A 1 -24.44 -6.62 -3.33
CA PRO A 1 -24.65 -6.81 -4.79
C PRO A 1 -23.30 -6.93 -5.51
N GLY A 2 -23.16 -7.77 -6.55
CA GLY A 2 -21.85 -8.00 -7.18
C GLY A 2 -21.21 -6.75 -7.81
N TRP A 3 -22.02 -5.80 -8.26
CA TRP A 3 -21.55 -4.56 -8.88
C TRP A 3 -20.83 -3.63 -7.91
N GLU A 4 -21.22 -3.58 -6.63
CA GLU A 4 -20.53 -2.77 -5.61
C GLU A 4 -19.11 -3.28 -5.35
N ILE A 5 -18.94 -4.59 -5.34
CA ILE A 5 -17.64 -5.25 -5.16
C ILE A 5 -16.75 -4.94 -6.36
N ALA A 6 -17.29 -5.03 -7.58
CA ALA A 6 -16.54 -4.72 -8.79
C ALA A 6 -16.03 -3.26 -8.80
N ILE A 7 -16.88 -2.29 -8.42
CA ILE A 7 -16.48 -0.88 -8.32
C ILE A 7 -15.36 -0.72 -7.29
N LYS A 8 -15.53 -1.28 -6.09
CA LYS A 8 -14.50 -1.21 -5.03
C LYS A 8 -13.17 -1.77 -5.52
N VAL A 9 -13.17 -2.96 -6.14
CA VAL A 9 -11.96 -3.61 -6.67
C VAL A 9 -11.27 -2.71 -7.69
N VAL A 10 -12.01 -2.12 -8.63
CA VAL A 10 -11.43 -1.23 -9.65
C VAL A 10 -10.74 -0.03 -9.01
N PHE A 11 -11.40 0.66 -8.07
CA PHE A 11 -10.79 1.80 -7.37
C PHE A 11 -9.56 1.40 -6.55
N TYR A 12 -9.61 0.26 -5.86
CA TYR A 12 -8.46 -0.24 -5.10
C TYR A 12 -7.27 -0.57 -6.00
N VAL A 13 -7.50 -1.25 -7.12
CA VAL A 13 -6.43 -1.56 -8.09
C VAL A 13 -5.80 -0.27 -8.63
N ILE A 14 -6.63 0.71 -9.00
CA ILE A 14 -6.15 2.02 -9.47
C ILE A 14 -5.32 2.72 -8.38
N ALA A 15 -5.78 2.73 -7.13
CA ALA A 15 -5.07 3.33 -6.02
C ALA A 15 -3.71 2.65 -5.75
N ILE A 16 -3.66 1.32 -5.74
CA ILE A 16 -2.42 0.54 -5.57
C ILE A 16 -1.43 0.86 -6.69
N VAL A 17 -1.89 0.93 -7.95
CA VAL A 17 -1.01 1.26 -9.08
C VAL A 17 -0.45 2.68 -8.94
N MET A 18 -1.29 3.65 -8.58
CA MET A 18 -0.83 5.02 -8.36
C MET A 18 0.17 5.14 -7.20
N ASP A 19 -0.10 4.45 -6.09
CA ASP A 19 0.77 4.39 -4.92
C ASP A 19 2.14 3.78 -5.25
N LEU A 20 2.13 2.61 -5.91
CA LEU A 20 3.36 1.94 -6.34
C LEU A 20 4.18 2.84 -7.28
N VAL A 21 3.55 3.40 -8.31
CA VAL A 21 4.26 4.24 -9.29
C VAL A 21 4.80 5.50 -8.63
N GLY A 22 3.99 6.19 -7.82
CA GLY A 22 4.41 7.43 -7.15
C GLY A 22 5.59 7.21 -6.20
N ASN A 23 5.46 6.23 -5.30
CA ASN A 23 6.50 5.98 -4.29
C ASN A 23 7.78 5.38 -4.89
N VAL A 24 7.67 4.52 -5.92
CA VAL A 24 8.85 4.02 -6.64
C VAL A 24 9.58 5.16 -7.36
N ILE A 25 8.87 6.09 -8.00
CA ILE A 25 9.49 7.26 -8.63
C ILE A 25 10.23 8.10 -7.59
N VAL A 26 9.63 8.35 -6.42
CA VAL A 26 10.27 9.09 -5.32
C VAL A 26 11.57 8.41 -4.89
N ILE A 27 11.55 7.09 -4.68
CA ILE A 27 12.73 6.31 -4.32
C ILE A 27 13.80 6.41 -5.42
N LEU A 28 13.41 6.28 -6.69
CA LEU A 28 14.33 6.38 -7.84
C LEU A 28 14.98 7.76 -7.93
N ILE A 29 14.21 8.84 -7.79
CA ILE A 29 14.73 10.21 -7.83
C ILE A 29 15.80 10.41 -6.74
N ILE A 30 15.55 9.92 -5.53
CA ILE A 30 16.49 10.06 -4.41
C ILE A 30 17.70 9.14 -4.61
N ALA A 31 17.50 7.92 -5.10
CA ALA A 31 18.58 6.96 -5.36
C ALA A 31 19.55 7.45 -6.45
N LEU A 32 19.04 8.07 -7.51
CA LEU A 32 19.83 8.63 -8.61
C LEU A 32 20.61 9.88 -8.15
N ASN A 33 20.05 10.67 -7.23
CA ASN A 33 20.67 11.91 -6.74
C ASN A 33 21.47 11.69 -5.44
N ARG A 34 22.64 11.04 -5.53
CA ARG A 34 23.52 10.78 -4.36
C ARG A 34 23.93 12.03 -3.56
N LYS A 35 24.00 13.21 -4.19
CA LYS A 35 24.33 14.49 -3.50
C LYS A 35 23.23 14.97 -2.54
N MET A 36 22.03 14.40 -2.61
CA MET A 36 20.87 14.77 -1.81
C MET A 36 20.71 13.89 -0.55
N ARG A 37 21.70 13.12 -0.09
CA ARG A 37 21.57 12.33 1.17
C ARG A 37 21.65 13.19 2.44
N SER A 38 20.71 14.11 2.59
CA SER A 38 20.43 14.87 3.83
C SER A 38 19.35 14.15 4.65
N THR A 39 19.23 14.46 5.94
CA THR A 39 18.25 13.88 6.88
C THR A 39 16.82 13.86 6.31
N THR A 40 16.42 14.90 5.60
CA THR A 40 15.11 15.00 4.95
C THR A 40 14.85 13.91 3.91
N ASN A 41 15.86 13.55 3.10
CA ASN A 41 15.69 12.53 2.06
C ASN A 41 15.66 11.10 2.63
N VAL A 42 16.23 10.87 3.81
CA VAL A 42 16.04 9.62 4.56
C VAL A 42 14.61 9.49 5.05
N LEU A 43 14.02 10.58 5.56
CA LEU A 43 12.61 10.60 5.97
C LEU A 43 11.67 10.37 4.77
N ILE A 44 11.96 10.95 3.61
CA ILE A 44 11.15 10.74 2.40
C ILE A 44 11.23 9.29 1.91
N ILE A 45 12.43 8.67 1.92
CA ILE A 45 12.54 7.24 1.60
C ILE A 45 11.75 6.38 2.59
N ASN A 46 11.84 6.68 3.90
CA ASN A 46 11.11 5.94 4.91
C ASN A 46 9.59 6.04 4.71
N LEU A 47 9.09 7.25 4.39
CA LEU A 47 7.69 7.46 4.05
C LEU A 47 7.30 6.62 2.83
N ALA A 48 8.04 6.71 1.73
CA ALA A 48 7.77 5.95 0.51
C ALA A 48 7.79 4.43 0.73
N VAL A 49 8.71 3.91 1.56
CA VAL A 49 8.75 2.49 1.92
C VAL A 49 7.52 2.09 2.74
N SER A 50 7.11 2.93 3.69
CA SER A 50 5.89 2.71 4.49
C SER A 50 4.64 2.67 3.61
N ASP A 51 4.51 3.60 2.67
CA ASP A 51 3.37 3.64 1.75
C ASP A 51 3.33 2.40 0.85
N LEU A 52 4.47 1.99 0.28
CA LEU A 52 4.57 0.74 -0.49
C LEU A 52 4.16 -0.50 0.32
N MET A 53 4.53 -0.58 1.60
CA MET A 53 4.09 -1.68 2.48
C MET A 53 2.57 -1.64 2.69
N VAL A 54 1.99 -0.47 2.94
CA VAL A 54 0.55 -0.32 3.16
C VAL A 54 -0.24 -0.63 1.88
N GLY A 55 0.19 -0.12 0.73
CA GLY A 55 -0.43 -0.38 -0.56
C GLY A 55 -0.39 -1.86 -0.98
N THR A 56 0.69 -2.58 -0.64
CA THR A 56 0.88 -3.98 -1.04
C THR A 56 0.39 -5.02 -0.03
N PHE A 57 0.35 -4.72 1.27
CA PHE A 57 -0.12 -5.67 2.29
C PHE A 57 -1.52 -5.33 2.80
N CYS A 58 -1.72 -4.09 3.28
CA CYS A 58 -2.96 -3.72 3.97
C CYS A 58 -4.15 -3.65 3.01
N MET A 59 -3.98 -3.08 1.81
CA MET A 59 -5.08 -2.96 0.85
C MET A 59 -5.59 -4.33 0.36
N TRP A 60 -4.70 -5.31 0.15
CA TRP A 60 -5.09 -6.66 -0.28
C TRP A 60 -5.83 -7.44 0.81
N ILE A 61 -5.38 -7.33 2.07
CA ILE A 61 -6.06 -7.92 3.23
C ILE A 61 -7.45 -7.32 3.39
N HIS A 62 -7.58 -5.99 3.26
CA HIS A 62 -8.86 -5.30 3.34
C HIS A 62 -9.81 -5.77 2.24
N LEU A 63 -9.34 -5.86 1.00
CA LEU A 63 -10.14 -6.36 -0.13
C LEU A 63 -10.60 -7.81 0.08
N GLY A 64 -9.71 -8.69 0.57
CA GLY A 64 -10.03 -10.08 0.88
C GLY A 64 -11.07 -10.22 1.99
N ASN A 65 -11.01 -9.35 3.00
CA ASN A 65 -12.01 -9.32 4.07
C ASN A 65 -13.37 -8.77 3.60
N GLN A 66 -13.38 -7.82 2.64
CA GLN A 66 -14.63 -7.30 2.06
C GLN A 66 -15.34 -8.31 1.14
N THR A 67 -14.58 -9.23 0.54
CA THR A 67 -15.09 -10.24 -0.40
C THR A 67 -15.47 -11.55 0.28
N SER A 68 -14.95 -11.80 1.48
CA SER A 68 -15.23 -13.01 2.26
C SER A 68 -16.26 -12.71 3.35
N PRO A 69 -17.22 -13.61 3.60
CA PRO A 69 -18.18 -13.43 4.69
C PRO A 69 -17.53 -13.57 6.09
N ASN A 70 -16.37 -14.23 6.18
CA ASN A 70 -15.60 -14.43 7.41
C ASN A 70 -14.12 -14.06 7.17
N TRP A 71 -13.39 -13.74 8.24
CA TRP A 71 -11.96 -13.39 8.18
C TRP A 71 -11.07 -14.59 7.78
N PRO A 72 -10.40 -14.57 6.60
CA PRO A 72 -9.67 -15.74 6.10
C PRO A 72 -8.17 -15.74 6.46
N PHE A 73 -7.61 -14.62 6.93
CA PHE A 73 -6.14 -14.43 7.09
C PHE A 73 -5.59 -14.84 8.48
N GLY A 74 -6.41 -15.46 9.33
CA GLY A 74 -6.02 -15.93 10.66
C GLY A 74 -5.90 -14.82 11.73
N TRP A 75 -5.68 -15.23 12.99
CA TRP A 75 -5.72 -14.33 14.16
C TRP A 75 -4.65 -13.23 14.16
N PHE A 76 -3.42 -13.55 13.73
CA PHE A 76 -2.33 -12.58 13.67
C PHE A 76 -2.66 -11.40 12.75
N MET A 77 -3.07 -11.69 11.50
CA MET A 77 -3.46 -10.67 10.54
C MET A 77 -4.74 -9.92 10.98
N CYS A 78 -5.66 -10.58 11.69
CA CYS A 78 -6.84 -9.92 12.26
C CYS A 78 -6.42 -8.78 13.18
N LYS A 79 -5.53 -9.06 14.14
CA LYS A 79 -5.03 -8.04 15.06
C LYS A 79 -4.14 -7.00 14.37
N PHE A 80 -3.33 -7.42 13.41
CA PHE A 80 -2.44 -6.54 12.67
C PHE A 80 -3.20 -5.56 11.77
N SER A 81 -4.32 -5.97 11.17
CA SER A 81 -5.10 -5.12 10.26
C SER A 81 -5.79 -3.92 10.91
N THR A 82 -5.89 -3.91 12.24
CA THR A 82 -6.48 -2.82 13.03
C THR A 82 -5.42 -1.88 13.60
N PHE A 83 -4.15 -2.29 13.59
CA PHE A 83 -3.02 -1.45 14.00
C PHE A 83 -2.62 -0.52 12.85
#